data_AF-A0AAE3XWZ6-F1
#
_entry.id   AF-A0AAE3XWZ6-F1
#
_cell.length_a   1.000
_cell.length_b   1.000
_cell.length_c   1.000
_cell.angle_alpha   90.00
_cell.angle_beta   90.00
_cell.angle_gamma   90.00
#
_symmetry.space_group_name_H-M   'P 1'
#
loop_
_entity.id
_entity.type
_entity.pdbx_description
1 polymer ?
#
loop_
_entity_poly.entity_id
_entity_poly.type
_entity_poly.pdbx_seq_one_letter_code
_entity_poly.pdbx_strand_id
1 'polypeptide(L)'
;MPEPSRRIPYRTWPGALAVLLAIAAYVGGLSFWDRSTPGSRPLPTGETVAVGHARFVPASGWEMDVSRSRAGQSLMLFKGGHKFLVTTRAWAGGPDGPLMRQQRLMERGQRLNIDGDVSDFVTSWGLQGKTFAYYGSKLAGRFWQVVDLRRQSLVQIDCYGASEGLNEAMAEARSMLESMDLEAPQ
;
A
#
# COMPACT_ATOMS: atom_id res chain seq x y z
N MET A 1 -8.48 79.03 8.83
CA MET A 1 -8.71 77.66 9.33
C MET A 1 -8.69 76.72 8.14
N PRO A 2 -7.82 75.70 8.09
CA PRO A 2 -7.84 74.73 7.01
C PRO A 2 -9.02 73.76 7.19
N GLU A 3 -9.75 73.47 6.12
CA GLU A 3 -10.85 72.49 6.11
C GLU A 3 -10.36 71.09 6.55
N PRO A 4 -11.17 70.34 7.32
CA PRO A 4 -10.83 68.96 7.65
C PRO A 4 -10.91 68.08 6.39
N SER A 5 -9.81 67.41 6.08
CA SER A 5 -9.71 66.34 5.08
C SER A 5 -10.84 65.33 5.25
N ARG A 6 -11.68 65.20 4.21
CA ARG A 6 -12.79 64.26 4.12
C ARG A 6 -12.24 62.83 4.24
N ARG A 7 -12.43 62.18 5.39
CA ARG A 7 -12.10 60.76 5.55
C ARG A 7 -13.01 59.92 4.66
N ILE A 8 -12.50 59.45 3.54
CA ILE A 8 -13.17 58.45 2.70
C ILE A 8 -13.20 57.16 3.51
N PRO A 9 -14.37 56.61 3.85
CA PRO A 9 -14.44 55.34 4.58
C PRO A 9 -13.90 54.24 3.67
N TYR A 10 -12.74 53.67 4.02
CA TYR A 10 -12.18 52.50 3.36
C TYR A 10 -13.17 51.33 3.52
N ARG A 11 -14.01 51.11 2.50
CA ARG A 11 -15.00 50.04 2.46
C ARG A 11 -14.31 48.75 2.02
N THR A 12 -13.48 48.19 2.90
CA THR A 12 -12.72 46.93 2.68
C THR A 12 -13.56 45.67 2.83
N TRP A 13 -14.77 45.81 3.38
CA TRP A 13 -15.69 44.70 3.65
C TRP A 13 -16.07 43.85 2.43
N PRO A 14 -16.30 44.39 1.21
CA PRO A 14 -16.58 43.56 0.04
C PRO A 14 -15.40 42.69 -0.38
N GLY A 15 -14.17 43.21 -0.26
CA GLY A 15 -12.95 42.45 -0.54
C GLY A 15 -12.73 41.33 0.47
N ALA A 16 -12.97 41.60 1.76
CA ALA A 16 -12.92 40.57 2.80
C ALA A 16 -13.95 39.46 2.56
N LEU A 17 -15.16 39.82 2.12
CA LEU A 17 -16.23 38.87 1.82
C LEU A 17 -15.89 38.01 0.58
N ALA A 18 -15.30 38.60 -0.45
CA ALA A 18 -14.81 37.87 -1.62
C ALA A 18 -13.70 36.87 -1.26
N VAL A 19 -12.76 37.27 -0.39
CA VAL A 19 -11.69 36.37 0.10
C VAL A 19 -12.29 35.24 0.94
N LEU A 20 -13.24 35.53 1.84
CA LEU A 20 -13.93 34.50 2.62
C LEU A 20 -14.69 33.50 1.74
N LEU A 21 -15.38 33.98 0.70
CA LEU A 21 -16.05 33.11 -0.26
C LEU A 21 -15.07 32.24 -1.05
N ALA A 22 -13.94 32.79 -1.48
CA ALA A 22 -12.90 32.02 -2.17
C ALA A 22 -12.33 30.92 -1.27
N ILE A 23 -12.05 31.22 0.01
CA ILE A 23 -11.60 30.24 0.99
C ILE A 23 -12.67 29.18 1.23
N ALA A 24 -13.93 29.57 1.41
CA ALA A 24 -15.03 28.64 1.64
C ALA A 24 -15.27 27.72 0.44
N ALA A 25 -15.22 28.25 -0.79
CA ALA A 25 -15.33 27.47 -2.00
C ALA A 25 -14.17 26.49 -2.16
N TYR A 26 -12.94 26.93 -1.86
CA TYR A 26 -11.76 26.09 -1.96
C TYR A 26 -11.75 24.97 -0.91
N VAL A 27 -11.87 25.31 0.37
CA VAL A 27 -11.85 24.34 1.48
C VAL A 27 -13.08 23.43 1.43
N GLY A 28 -14.26 24.00 1.14
CA GLY A 28 -15.49 23.25 0.99
C GLY A 28 -15.45 22.29 -0.20
N GLY A 29 -14.95 22.75 -1.34
CA GLY A 29 -14.73 21.92 -2.53
C GLY A 29 -13.74 20.78 -2.27
N LEU A 30 -12.61 21.08 -1.62
CA LEU A 30 -11.61 20.07 -1.27
C LEU A 30 -12.16 19.02 -0.29
N SER A 31 -12.89 19.46 0.74
CA SER A 31 -13.49 18.57 1.74
C SER A 31 -14.58 17.69 1.16
N PHE A 32 -15.39 18.23 0.24
CA PHE A 32 -16.41 17.47 -0.47
C PHE A 32 -15.78 16.43 -1.40
N TRP A 33 -14.72 16.82 -2.12
CA TRP A 33 -13.96 15.93 -2.99
C TRP A 33 -13.31 14.79 -2.21
N ASP A 34 -12.68 15.10 -1.07
CA ASP A 34 -12.04 14.12 -0.18
C ASP A 34 -13.07 13.11 0.35
N ARG A 35 -14.23 13.57 0.82
CA ARG A 35 -15.33 12.67 1.26
C ARG A 35 -15.92 11.82 0.14
N SER A 36 -15.89 12.33 -1.10
CA SER A 36 -16.47 11.65 -2.26
C SER A 36 -15.49 10.69 -2.95
N THR A 37 -14.21 10.74 -2.60
CA THR A 37 -13.17 9.86 -3.16
C THR A 37 -12.97 8.67 -2.22
N PRO A 38 -13.40 7.45 -2.57
CA PRO A 38 -13.28 6.30 -1.67
C PRO A 38 -11.80 5.99 -1.40
N GLY A 39 -11.35 6.22 -0.16
CA GLY A 39 -10.00 5.85 0.27
C GLY A 39 -9.82 4.34 0.41
N SER A 40 -10.91 3.64 0.75
CA SER A 40 -10.97 2.19 0.78
C SER A 40 -12.07 1.65 -0.13
N ARG A 41 -11.85 0.44 -0.63
CA ARG A 41 -12.81 -0.30 -1.42
C ARG A 41 -12.90 -1.73 -0.89
N PRO A 42 -14.10 -2.22 -0.53
CA PRO A 42 -14.25 -3.62 -0.16
C PRO A 42 -13.95 -4.51 -1.37
N LEU A 43 -13.29 -5.63 -1.13
CA LEU A 43 -13.06 -6.63 -2.17
C LEU A 43 -14.18 -7.69 -2.14
N PRO A 44 -14.64 -8.16 -3.31
CA PRO A 44 -15.58 -9.27 -3.38
C PRO A 44 -14.97 -10.49 -2.70
N THR A 45 -15.64 -11.01 -1.68
CA THR A 45 -15.14 -12.13 -0.88
C THR A 45 -15.16 -13.41 -1.70
N GLY A 46 -14.04 -14.13 -1.73
CA GLY A 46 -13.91 -15.38 -2.46
C GLY A 46 -13.66 -15.24 -3.97
N GLU A 47 -13.61 -14.02 -4.49
CA GLU A 47 -13.21 -13.77 -5.88
C GLU A 47 -11.69 -13.56 -5.99
N THR A 48 -11.13 -14.08 -7.07
CA THR A 48 -9.71 -13.91 -7.39
C THR A 48 -9.45 -12.47 -7.82
N VAL A 49 -8.47 -11.82 -7.20
CA VAL A 49 -7.98 -10.51 -7.58
C VAL A 49 -6.65 -10.64 -8.31
N ALA A 50 -6.49 -9.88 -9.38
CA ALA A 50 -5.26 -9.84 -10.18
C ALA A 50 -4.42 -8.59 -9.88
N VAL A 51 -3.12 -8.79 -9.76
CA VAL A 51 -2.09 -7.75 -9.57
C VAL A 51 -0.96 -8.05 -10.53
N GLY A 52 -0.96 -7.37 -11.68
CA GLY A 52 -0.04 -7.70 -12.76
C GLY A 52 -0.25 -9.14 -13.22
N HIS A 53 0.77 -9.98 -13.05
CA HIS A 53 0.72 -11.41 -13.38
C HIS A 53 0.42 -12.31 -12.17
N ALA A 54 0.33 -11.74 -10.95
CA ALA A 54 -0.01 -12.49 -9.75
C ALA A 54 -1.53 -12.45 -9.54
N ARG A 55 -2.12 -13.59 -9.17
CA ARG A 55 -3.55 -13.68 -8.84
C ARG A 55 -3.71 -14.44 -7.54
N PHE A 56 -4.64 -14.01 -6.69
CA PHE A 56 -4.90 -14.66 -5.40
C PHE A 56 -6.30 -14.32 -4.90
N VAL A 57 -6.78 -15.07 -3.91
CA VAL A 57 -8.08 -14.84 -3.26
C VAL A 57 -7.85 -14.06 -1.96
N PRO A 58 -8.36 -12.82 -1.83
CA PRO A 58 -8.28 -12.08 -0.58
C PRO A 58 -9.06 -12.76 0.54
N ALA A 59 -8.49 -12.76 1.75
CA ALA A 59 -9.21 -13.21 2.94
C ALA A 59 -10.37 -12.26 3.28
N SER A 60 -11.41 -12.79 3.93
CA SER A 60 -12.60 -12.02 4.28
C SER A 60 -12.29 -10.86 5.24
N GLY A 61 -12.89 -9.70 4.99
CA GLY A 61 -12.74 -8.50 5.82
C GLY A 61 -11.49 -7.67 5.51
N TRP A 62 -10.70 -8.05 4.50
CA TRP A 62 -9.65 -7.19 3.96
C TRP A 62 -10.22 -6.20 2.94
N GLU A 63 -9.81 -4.94 3.06
CA GLU A 63 -10.20 -3.87 2.15
C GLU A 63 -9.01 -3.41 1.32
N MET A 64 -9.26 -3.00 0.07
CA MET A 64 -8.26 -2.37 -0.78
C MET A 64 -8.06 -0.92 -0.37
N ASP A 65 -6.83 -0.52 -0.09
CA ASP A 65 -6.41 0.88 -0.01
C ASP A 65 -6.23 1.41 -1.43
N VAL A 66 -7.21 2.19 -1.90
CA VAL A 66 -7.26 2.71 -3.27
C VAL A 66 -6.11 3.69 -3.52
N SER A 67 -5.72 4.45 -2.50
CA SER A 67 -4.67 5.47 -2.61
C SER A 67 -3.26 4.87 -2.78
N ARG A 68 -3.06 3.67 -2.24
CA ARG A 68 -1.76 2.96 -2.28
C ARG A 68 -1.70 1.83 -3.30
N SER A 69 -2.83 1.50 -3.92
CA SER A 69 -2.92 0.50 -4.97
C SER A 69 -2.75 1.12 -6.35
N ARG A 70 -2.08 0.41 -7.26
CA ARG A 70 -1.85 0.80 -8.65
C ARG A 70 -2.24 -0.36 -9.55
N ALA A 71 -3.25 -0.15 -10.40
CA ALA A 71 -3.73 -1.16 -11.33
C ALA A 71 -2.58 -1.80 -12.13
N GLY A 72 -2.52 -3.14 -12.14
CA GLY A 72 -1.49 -3.92 -12.83
C GLY A 72 -0.09 -3.91 -12.19
N GLN A 73 0.15 -3.16 -11.11
CA GLN A 73 1.48 -3.02 -10.50
C GLN A 73 1.50 -3.36 -9.01
N SER A 74 0.56 -2.85 -8.22
CA SER A 74 0.54 -3.08 -6.78
C SER A 74 -0.87 -3.06 -6.22
N LEU A 75 -1.11 -3.89 -5.21
CA LEU A 75 -2.36 -3.94 -4.47
C LEU A 75 -2.05 -3.90 -2.99
N MET A 76 -2.57 -2.90 -2.31
CA MET A 76 -2.44 -2.75 -0.86
C MET A 76 -3.78 -3.11 -0.23
N LEU A 77 -3.79 -4.18 0.57
CA LEU A 77 -4.93 -4.54 1.39
C LEU A 77 -4.69 -4.18 2.84
N PHE A 78 -5.74 -3.82 3.57
CA PHE A 78 -5.66 -3.61 5.00
C PHE A 78 -6.86 -4.22 5.74
N LYS A 79 -6.62 -4.61 6.99
CA LYS A 79 -7.62 -5.07 7.94
C LYS A 79 -7.20 -4.63 9.33
N GLY A 80 -7.95 -3.70 9.92
CA GLY A 80 -7.54 -3.02 11.15
C GLY A 80 -6.17 -2.34 10.99
N GLY A 81 -5.23 -2.66 11.88
CA GLY A 81 -3.86 -2.15 11.86
C GLY A 81 -2.87 -2.92 10.97
N HIS A 82 -3.33 -3.94 10.25
CA HIS A 82 -2.49 -4.83 9.44
C HIS A 82 -2.64 -4.55 7.96
N LYS A 83 -1.56 -4.84 7.23
CA LYS A 83 -1.39 -4.53 5.81
C LYS A 83 -0.87 -5.76 5.08
N PHE A 84 -1.34 -5.96 3.86
CA PHE A 84 -0.90 -7.00 2.94
C PHE A 84 -0.67 -6.39 1.57
N LEU A 85 0.59 -6.20 1.20
CA LEU A 85 1.03 -5.53 -0.02
C LEU A 85 1.52 -6.57 -1.02
N VAL A 86 0.94 -6.58 -2.21
CA VAL A 86 1.46 -7.32 -3.35
C VAL A 86 1.98 -6.32 -4.37
N THR A 87 3.20 -6.51 -4.85
CA THR A 87 3.81 -5.69 -5.89
C THR A 87 4.42 -6.57 -6.97
N THR A 88 4.10 -6.27 -8.23
CA THR A 88 4.64 -6.96 -9.41
C THR A 88 5.48 -6.01 -10.25
N ARG A 89 6.66 -6.47 -10.68
CA ARG A 89 7.60 -5.70 -11.51
C ARG A 89 8.31 -6.60 -12.51
N ALA A 90 8.82 -6.02 -13.59
CA ALA A 90 9.77 -6.69 -14.47
C ALA A 90 11.14 -6.82 -13.77
N TRP A 91 11.82 -7.95 -13.98
CA TRP A 91 13.12 -8.26 -13.43
C TRP A 91 13.91 -9.20 -14.34
N ALA A 92 14.97 -8.68 -14.96
CA ALA A 92 15.85 -9.43 -15.85
C ALA A 92 17.19 -9.86 -15.21
N GLY A 93 17.34 -9.70 -13.88
CA GLY A 93 18.57 -10.05 -13.16
C GLY A 93 18.53 -11.44 -12.52
N GLY A 94 19.52 -11.74 -11.68
CA GLY A 94 19.57 -13.00 -10.92
C GLY A 94 18.49 -13.09 -9.82
N PRO A 95 18.24 -14.29 -9.28
CA PRO A 95 17.15 -14.54 -8.33
C PRO A 95 17.31 -13.79 -7.00
N ASP A 96 18.55 -13.58 -6.54
CA ASP A 96 18.81 -12.98 -5.21
C ASP A 96 18.93 -11.45 -5.25
N GLY A 97 19.10 -10.87 -6.43
CA GLY A 97 19.33 -9.43 -6.61
C GLY A 97 18.23 -8.56 -5.97
N PRO A 98 16.94 -8.83 -6.20
CA PRO A 98 15.85 -8.07 -5.60
C PRO A 98 15.75 -8.29 -4.09
N LEU A 99 16.07 -9.51 -3.63
CA LEU A 99 16.00 -9.85 -2.22
C LEU A 99 17.03 -9.06 -1.42
N MET A 100 18.29 -9.05 -1.86
CA MET A 100 19.36 -8.29 -1.22
C MET A 100 19.07 -6.78 -1.21
N ARG A 101 18.45 -6.25 -2.28
CA ARG A 101 18.03 -4.85 -2.32
C ARG A 101 16.95 -4.56 -1.27
N GLN A 102 15.99 -5.47 -1.13
CA GLN A 102 14.92 -5.33 -0.14
C GLN A 102 15.45 -5.40 1.29
N GLN A 103 16.32 -6.37 1.60
CA GLN A 103 16.92 -6.50 2.94
C GLN A 103 17.69 -5.24 3.32
N ARG A 104 18.54 -4.72 2.41
CA ARG A 104 19.26 -3.46 2.65
C ARG A 104 18.33 -2.27 2.85
N LEU A 105 17.22 -2.20 2.12
CA LEU A 105 16.22 -1.15 2.29
C LEU A 105 15.56 -1.24 3.67
N MET A 106 15.20 -2.44 4.12
CA MET A 106 14.58 -2.66 5.42
C MET A 106 15.54 -2.32 6.56
N GLU A 107 16.77 -2.86 6.53
CA GLU A 107 17.77 -2.63 7.57
C GLU A 107 18.26 -1.18 7.63
N ARG A 108 18.68 -0.62 6.49
CA ARG A 108 19.34 0.70 6.46
C ARG A 108 18.36 1.83 6.21
N GLY A 109 17.34 1.61 5.39
CA GLY A 109 16.36 2.64 5.03
C GLY A 109 15.23 2.76 6.04
N GLN A 110 14.73 1.64 6.56
CA GLN A 110 13.55 1.59 7.43
C GLN A 110 13.88 1.28 8.89
N ARG A 111 15.13 0.94 9.20
CA ARG A 111 15.61 0.56 10.55
C ARG A 111 14.84 -0.64 11.12
N LEU A 112 14.54 -1.61 10.26
CA LEU A 112 13.94 -2.89 10.63
C LEU A 112 15.05 -3.94 10.81
N ASN A 113 14.87 -4.84 11.75
CA ASN A 113 15.76 -5.98 11.93
C ASN A 113 15.15 -7.19 11.22
N ILE A 114 15.97 -7.89 10.44
CA ILE A 114 15.59 -9.18 9.87
C ILE A 114 15.76 -10.24 10.95
N ASP A 115 14.74 -11.07 11.10
CA ASP A 115 14.73 -12.16 12.06
C ASP A 115 15.08 -13.49 11.39
N GLY A 116 16.21 -14.07 11.79
CA GLY A 116 16.74 -15.31 11.24
C GLY A 116 17.28 -15.19 9.80
N ASP A 117 17.52 -16.36 9.21
CA ASP A 117 18.00 -16.48 7.83
C ASP A 117 16.85 -16.50 6.82
N VAL A 118 17.17 -16.06 5.59
CA VAL A 118 16.26 -16.20 4.45
C VAL A 118 15.99 -17.68 4.20
N SER A 119 14.71 -18.04 4.17
CA SER A 119 14.25 -19.39 3.93
C SER A 119 13.58 -19.52 2.56
N ASP A 120 13.63 -20.70 1.97
CA ASP A 120 12.79 -21.05 0.83
C ASP A 120 11.35 -21.34 1.28
N PHE A 121 10.38 -21.07 0.41
CA PHE A 121 9.00 -21.52 0.58
C PHE A 121 8.44 -22.07 -0.73
N VAL A 122 7.47 -22.97 -0.59
CA VAL A 122 6.69 -23.52 -1.70
C VAL A 122 5.23 -23.60 -1.23
N THR A 123 4.29 -23.11 -2.04
CA THR A 123 2.85 -23.22 -1.79
C THR A 123 2.30 -24.54 -2.35
N SER A 124 1.07 -24.91 -1.96
CA SER A 124 0.42 -26.10 -2.49
C SER A 124 0.21 -26.08 -4.02
N TRP A 125 0.17 -24.88 -4.62
CA TRP A 125 0.03 -24.68 -6.07
C TRP A 125 1.38 -24.61 -6.81
N GLY A 126 2.49 -24.86 -6.10
CA GLY A 126 3.83 -24.88 -6.68
C GLY A 126 4.48 -23.51 -6.85
N LEU A 127 3.90 -22.44 -6.29
CA LEU A 127 4.54 -21.14 -6.22
C LEU A 127 5.74 -21.23 -5.27
N GLN A 128 6.92 -20.91 -5.77
CA GLN A 128 8.18 -21.06 -5.02
C GLN A 128 8.93 -19.73 -4.93
N GLY A 129 9.60 -19.50 -3.81
CA GLY A 129 10.32 -18.26 -3.59
C GLY A 129 11.10 -18.21 -2.27
N LYS A 130 11.50 -17.00 -1.90
CA LYS A 130 12.26 -16.71 -0.68
C LYS A 130 11.40 -15.94 0.32
N THR A 131 11.58 -16.18 1.61
CA THR A 131 10.87 -15.48 2.68
C THR A 131 11.79 -15.21 3.88
N PHE A 132 11.50 -14.15 4.61
CA PHE A 132 12.12 -13.85 5.90
C PHE A 132 11.15 -13.05 6.78
N ALA A 133 11.28 -13.19 8.09
CA ALA A 133 10.56 -12.37 9.06
C ALA A 133 11.37 -11.11 9.39
N TYR A 134 10.70 -10.06 9.86
CA TYR A 134 11.35 -8.85 10.30
C TYR A 134 10.54 -8.14 11.38
N TYR A 135 11.20 -7.28 12.15
CA TYR A 135 10.58 -6.49 13.21
C TYR A 135 11.23 -5.12 13.37
N GLY A 136 10.48 -4.20 13.96
CA GLY A 136 10.93 -2.86 14.33
C GLY A 136 10.24 -2.39 15.61
N SER A 137 10.43 -1.12 15.96
CA SER A 137 9.90 -0.58 17.23
C SER A 137 8.37 -0.49 17.31
N LYS A 138 7.68 -0.45 16.18
CA LYS A 138 6.22 -0.26 16.10
C LYS A 138 5.50 -1.30 15.25
N LEU A 139 6.22 -2.17 14.57
CA LEU A 139 5.65 -3.14 13.64
C LEU A 139 6.51 -4.39 13.55
N ALA A 140 5.88 -5.48 13.15
CA ALA A 140 6.55 -6.68 12.70
C ALA A 140 5.82 -7.23 11.48
N GLY A 141 6.49 -8.09 10.73
CA GLY A 141 5.96 -8.61 9.50
C GLY A 141 6.77 -9.75 8.92
N ARG A 142 6.33 -10.20 7.76
CA ARG A 142 7.00 -11.20 6.95
C ARG A 142 6.94 -10.79 5.50
N PHE A 143 8.07 -10.98 4.85
CA PHE A 143 8.26 -10.71 3.44
C PHE A 143 8.34 -12.03 2.67
N TRP A 144 7.76 -12.06 1.48
CA TRP A 144 7.92 -13.14 0.50
C TRP A 144 8.28 -12.55 -0.86
N GLN A 145 9.11 -13.28 -1.59
CA GLN A 145 9.54 -12.90 -2.92
C GLN A 145 9.52 -14.10 -3.84
N VAL A 146 8.88 -13.94 -5.00
CA VAL A 146 8.89 -14.88 -6.10
C VAL A 146 9.59 -14.21 -7.28
N VAL A 147 10.57 -14.90 -7.85
CA VAL A 147 11.25 -14.47 -9.07
C VAL A 147 11.00 -15.51 -10.15
N ASP A 148 10.34 -15.12 -11.24
CA ASP A 148 10.21 -15.94 -12.44
C ASP A 148 11.24 -15.49 -13.46
N LEU A 149 12.33 -16.25 -13.57
CA LEU A 149 13.42 -15.96 -14.50
C LEU A 149 13.01 -16.16 -15.97
N ARG A 150 12.03 -17.02 -16.26
CA ARG A 150 11.57 -17.26 -17.64
C ARG A 150 10.77 -16.08 -18.15
N ARG A 151 9.93 -15.52 -17.30
CA ARG A 151 9.09 -14.35 -17.60
C ARG A 151 9.78 -13.02 -17.32
N GLN A 152 10.99 -13.07 -16.76
CA GLN A 152 11.69 -11.90 -16.26
C GLN A 152 10.78 -11.06 -15.35
N SER A 153 10.16 -11.71 -14.36
CA SER A 153 9.19 -11.07 -13.47
C SER A 153 9.51 -11.30 -12.00
N LEU A 154 9.08 -10.34 -11.19
CA LEU A 154 9.26 -10.29 -9.75
C LEU A 154 7.92 -10.00 -9.10
N VAL A 155 7.54 -10.84 -8.14
CA VAL A 155 6.43 -10.60 -7.22
C VAL A 155 6.99 -10.48 -5.81
N GLN A 156 6.65 -9.37 -5.16
CA GLN A 156 6.98 -9.13 -3.76
C GLN A 156 5.68 -9.05 -2.98
N ILE A 157 5.60 -9.83 -1.91
CA ILE A 157 4.48 -9.85 -0.97
C ILE A 157 5.01 -9.43 0.39
N ASP A 158 4.32 -8.52 1.06
CA ASP A 158 4.69 -8.03 2.38
C ASP A 158 3.46 -7.97 3.28
N CYS A 159 3.50 -8.66 4.43
CA CYS A 159 2.46 -8.58 5.44
C CYS A 159 3.03 -8.04 6.74
N TYR A 160 2.44 -6.96 7.25
CA TYR A 160 2.94 -6.30 8.45
C TYR A 160 1.87 -5.50 9.19
N GLY A 161 2.13 -5.21 10.46
CA GLY A 161 1.28 -4.39 11.30
C GLY A 161 1.77 -4.30 12.73
N ALA A 162 0.92 -3.80 13.63
CA ALA A 162 1.14 -3.85 15.07
C ALA A 162 1.24 -5.31 15.56
N SER A 163 1.82 -5.54 16.75
CA SER A 163 1.95 -6.88 17.33
C SER A 163 0.61 -7.49 17.73
N GLU A 164 -0.31 -6.67 18.25
CA GLU A 164 -1.69 -7.08 18.54
C GLU A 164 -2.40 -7.46 17.24
N GLY A 165 -3.00 -8.66 17.21
CA GLY A 165 -3.68 -9.19 16.02
C GLY A 165 -2.76 -9.74 14.91
N LEU A 166 -1.42 -9.59 15.04
CA LEU A 166 -0.48 -9.96 13.97
C LEU A 166 -0.55 -11.45 13.60
N ASN A 167 -0.69 -12.33 14.58
CA ASN A 167 -0.73 -13.77 14.33
C ASN A 167 -1.93 -14.18 13.47
N GLU A 168 -3.09 -13.57 13.71
CA GLU A 168 -4.30 -13.81 12.91
C GLU A 168 -4.14 -13.24 11.51
N ALA A 169 -3.69 -11.97 11.40
CA ALA A 169 -3.42 -11.34 10.11
C ALA A 169 -2.38 -12.12 9.28
N MET A 170 -1.36 -12.69 9.95
CA MET A 170 -0.34 -13.53 9.32
C MET A 170 -0.87 -14.88 8.86
N ALA A 171 -1.81 -15.49 9.59
CA ALA A 171 -2.49 -16.71 9.17
C ALA A 171 -3.34 -16.45 7.92
N GLU A 172 -4.08 -15.35 7.89
CA GLU A 172 -4.85 -14.92 6.73
C GLU A 172 -3.95 -14.57 5.53
N ALA A 173 -2.85 -13.85 5.75
CA ALA A 173 -1.85 -13.55 4.73
C ALA A 173 -1.22 -14.82 4.13
N ARG A 174 -0.97 -15.84 4.96
CA ARG A 174 -0.53 -17.14 4.48
C ARG A 174 -1.60 -17.81 3.64
N SER A 175 -2.87 -17.78 4.06
CA SER A 175 -3.97 -18.30 3.23
C SER A 175 -4.07 -17.59 1.87
N MET A 176 -3.89 -16.27 1.84
CA MET A 176 -3.85 -15.49 0.59
C MET A 176 -2.67 -15.92 -0.29
N LEU A 177 -1.48 -16.10 0.29
CA LEU A 177 -0.30 -16.61 -0.40
C LEU A 177 -0.48 -18.04 -0.92
N GLU A 178 -1.09 -18.95 -0.15
CA GLU A 178 -1.34 -20.32 -0.57
C GLU A 178 -2.31 -20.38 -1.77
N SER A 179 -3.25 -19.43 -1.86
CA SER A 179 -4.13 -19.29 -3.03
C SER A 179 -3.48 -18.64 -4.25
N MET A 180 -2.24 -18.17 -4.12
CA MET A 180 -1.59 -17.36 -5.14
C MET A 180 -1.04 -18.21 -6.28
N ASP A 181 -1.34 -17.79 -7.52
CA ASP A 181 -0.72 -18.29 -8.74
C ASP A 181 -0.14 -17.15 -9.59
N LEU A 182 0.72 -17.52 -10.55
CA LEU A 182 1.17 -16.61 -11.60
C LEU A 182 0.48 -17.02 -12.90
N GLU A 183 -0.35 -16.12 -13.45
CA GLU A 183 -1.09 -16.36 -14.69
C GLU A 183 -0.15 -16.82 -15.81
N ALA A 184 -0.54 -17.73 -16.70
CA ALA A 184 0.30 -18.23 -17.80
C ALA A 184 0.77 -17.10 -18.76
N PRO A 185 1.94 -17.21 -19.42
CA PRO A 185 2.34 -16.21 -20.41
C PRO A 185 1.37 -16.30 -21.59
N GLN A 186 0.82 -15.17 -22.03
CA GLN A 186 0.21 -15.07 -23.36
C GLN A 186 1.30 -14.93 -24.42
#